data_AF-A0A968CVS9-F1
#
_entry.id   AF-A0A968CVS9-F1
#
_cell.length_a   1.000
_cell.length_b   1.000
_cell.length_c   1.000
_cell.angle_alpha   90.00
_cell.angle_beta   90.00
_cell.angle_gamma   90.00
#
_symmetry.space_group_name_H-M   'P 1'
#
loop_
_entity.id
_entity.type
_entity.pdbx_description
1 polymer ?
#
loop_
_entity_poly.entity_id
_entity_poly.type
_entity_poly.pdbx_seq_one_letter_code
_entity_poly.pdbx_strand_id
1 'polypeptide(L)' 'DAILDTIRRHEVTLLLGVPTLYRMILEHDRVNLYDCPSLRYCLCGADKLPPEVNARWEETFGKPIYQCYGATEVGFTT' A
#
# COMPACT_ATOMS: atom_id res chain seq x y z
N ASP A 1 13.39 2.01 -1.82
CA ASP A 1 13.03 0.57 -1.88
C ASP A 1 13.03 -0.12 -0.51
N ALA A 2 13.59 0.47 0.54
CA ALA A 2 13.63 -0.12 1.89
C ALA A 2 12.31 -0.76 2.39
N ILE A 3 11.15 -0.17 2.09
CA ILE A 3 9.84 -0.74 2.44
C ILE A 3 9.58 -2.07 1.71
N LEU A 4 9.83 -2.11 0.40
CA LEU A 4 9.67 -3.33 -0.41
C LEU A 4 10.66 -4.41 0.01
N ASP A 5 11.88 -4.03 0.35
CA ASP A 5 12.88 -4.94 0.90
C ASP A 5 12.43 -5.52 2.25
N THR A 6 11.88 -4.68 3.13
CA THR A 6 11.31 -5.11 4.42
C THR A 6 10.14 -6.07 4.22
N ILE A 7 9.23 -5.77 3.29
CA ILE A 7 8.09 -6.63 2.97
C ILE A 7 8.56 -8.02 2.56
N ARG A 8 9.53 -8.08 1.63
CA ARG A 8 10.07 -9.36 1.15
C ARG A 8 10.83 -10.11 2.24
N ARG A 9 11.67 -9.42 3.02
CA ARG A 9 12.51 -10.03 4.06
C ARG A 9 11.70 -10.61 5.23
N HIS A 10 10.61 -9.96 5.60
CA HIS A 10 9.80 -10.33 6.77
C HIS A 10 8.46 -10.97 6.40
N GLU A 11 8.26 -11.29 5.12
CA GLU A 11 7.01 -11.85 4.60
C GLU A 11 5.77 -11.08 5.08
N VAL A 12 5.85 -9.75 5.02
CA VAL A 12 4.79 -8.87 5.52
C VAL A 12 3.48 -9.20 4.80
N THR A 13 2.41 -9.38 5.57
CA THR A 13 1.08 -9.72 5.07
C THR A 13 0.12 -8.52 5.03
N LEU A 14 0.42 -7.46 5.78
CA LEU A 14 -0.40 -6.25 5.83
C LEU A 14 0.48 -5.01 5.70
N LEU A 15 0.15 -4.16 4.73
CA LEU A 15 0.71 -2.83 4.60
C LEU A 15 -0.40 -1.81 4.89
N LEU A 16 -0.21 -1.00 5.94
CA LEU A 16 -1.08 0.14 6.25
C LEU A 16 -0.31 1.42 5.96
N GLY A 17 -0.93 2.32 5.20
CA GLY A 17 -0.30 3.57 4.79
C GLY A 17 -1.29 4.66 4.47
N VAL A 18 -0.74 5.80 4.02
CA VAL A 18 -1.48 6.94 3.48
C VAL A 18 -1.25 7.02 1.97
N PRO A 19 -2.08 7.74 1.19
CA PRO A 19 -1.93 7.79 -0.27
C PRO A 19 -0.53 8.16 -0.74
N THR A 20 0.14 9.08 -0.05
CA THR A 20 1.51 9.51 -0.36
C THR A 20 2.52 8.37 -0.27
N LEU A 21 2.36 7.44 0.67
CA LEU A 21 3.25 6.28 0.82
C LEU A 21 3.18 5.38 -0.42
N TYR A 22 1.95 5.06 -0.85
CA TYR A 22 1.71 4.25 -2.04
C TYR A 22 2.28 4.91 -3.29
N ARG A 23 2.09 6.23 -3.43
CA ARG A 23 2.70 7.00 -4.53
C ARG A 23 4.22 6.92 -4.52
N MET A 24 4.86 7.15 -3.37
CA MET A 24 6.32 7.08 -3.25
C MET A 24 6.86 5.70 -3.61
N ILE A 25 6.14 4.62 -3.29
CA ILE A 25 6.51 3.26 -3.69
C ILE A 25 6.40 3.08 -5.21
N LEU A 26 5.30 3.53 -5.81
CA LEU A 26 5.04 3.43 -7.25
C LEU A 26 5.95 4.34 -8.11
N GLU A 27 6.43 5.44 -7.56
CA GLU A 27 7.35 6.38 -8.21
C GLU A 27 8.82 5.95 -8.05
N HIS A 28 9.11 4.89 -7.30
CA HIS A 28 10.47 4.41 -7.10
C HIS A 28 11.00 3.68 -8.35
N ASP A 29 12.15 4.10 -8.89
CA ASP A 29 12.74 3.56 -10.14
C ASP A 29 12.86 2.03 -10.18
N ARG A 30 13.08 1.42 -9.02
CA ARG A 30 13.28 -0.02 -8.86
C ARG A 30 12.00 -0.80 -8.57
N VAL A 31 10.81 -0.18 -8.56
CA VAL A 31 9.55 -0.83 -8.15
C VAL A 31 9.30 -2.14 -8.91
N ASN A 32 9.58 -2.16 -10.21
CA ASN A 32 9.39 -3.32 -11.09
C ASN A 32 10.38 -4.48 -10.82
N LEU A 33 11.38 -4.29 -9.96
CA LEU A 33 12.32 -5.33 -9.53
C LEU A 33 11.84 -6.08 -8.28
N TYR A 34 10.71 -5.65 -7.70
CA TYR A 34 10.14 -6.23 -6.50
C TYR A 34 8.81 -6.90 -6.83
N ASP A 35 8.68 -8.13 -6.36
CA ASP A 35 7.39 -8.76 -6.09
C ASP A 35 7.15 -8.73 -4.57
N CYS A 36 5.87 -8.76 -4.18
CA CYS A 36 5.46 -8.78 -2.77
C CYS A 36 4.37 -9.85 -2.58
N PRO A 37 4.67 -11.14 -2.83
CA PRO A 37 3.67 -12.21 -2.82
C PRO A 37 3.03 -12.41 -1.44
N SER A 38 3.76 -12.16 -0.36
CA SER A 38 3.28 -12.30 1.02
C SER A 38 2.16 -11.31 1.39
N LEU A 39 2.09 -10.14 0.74
CA LEU A 39 1.06 -9.14 1.05
C LEU A 39 -0.34 -9.73 0.82
N ARG A 40 -1.25 -9.54 1.76
CA ARG A 40 -2.65 -9.96 1.64
C ARG A 40 -3.59 -8.76 1.73
N TYR A 41 -3.21 -7.76 2.52
CA TYR A 41 -4.01 -6.56 2.72
C TYR A 41 -3.14 -5.31 2.52
N CYS A 42 -3.59 -4.43 1.63
CA CYS A 42 -3.05 -3.08 1.47
C CYS A 42 -4.16 -2.11 1.92
N LEU A 43 -3.94 -1.42 3.03
CA LEU A 43 -4.91 -0.52 3.63
C LEU A 43 -4.45 0.93 3.49
N CYS A 44 -5.36 1.81 3.11
CA CYS A 44 -5.10 3.24 2.97
C CYS A 44 -6.05 4.04 3.86
N GLY A 45 -5.50 4.88 4.73
CA GLY A 45 -6.29 5.73 5.62
C GLY A 45 -5.78 7.17 5.66
N ALA A 46 -6.31 7.95 6.59
CA ALA A 46 -6.01 9.36 6.87
C ALA A 46 -6.35 10.38 5.77
N ASP A 47 -6.37 9.96 4.50
CA ASP A 47 -6.77 10.80 3.37
C ASP A 47 -7.43 9.94 2.27
N LYS A 48 -8.06 10.61 1.30
CA LYS A 48 -8.73 9.98 0.16
C LYS A 48 -7.70 9.36 -0.78
N LEU A 49 -7.81 8.07 -1.02
CA LEU A 49 -7.05 7.33 -2.02
C LEU A 49 -7.47 7.77 -3.43
N PRO A 50 -6.56 8.32 -4.26
CA PRO A 50 -6.84 8.60 -5.65
C PRO A 50 -7.04 7.30 -6.44
N PRO A 51 -8.09 7.18 -7.29
CA PRO A 51 -8.34 5.96 -8.07
C PRO A 51 -7.15 5.54 -8.94
N GLU A 52 -6.39 6.50 -9.50
CA GLU A 52 -5.22 6.16 -10.33
C GLU A 52 -4.09 5.49 -9.54
N VAL A 53 -3.95 5.82 -8.24
CA VAL A 53 -2.94 5.19 -7.37
C VAL A 53 -3.33 3.74 -7.11
N ASN A 54 -4.62 3.48 -6.86
CA ASN A 54 -5.12 2.13 -6.68
C ASN A 54 -4.94 1.28 -7.95
N ALA A 55 -5.34 1.81 -9.10
CA ALA A 55 -5.21 1.11 -10.38
C ALA A 55 -3.75 0.74 -10.69
N ARG A 56 -2.82 1.70 -10.56
CA ARG A 56 -1.39 1.43 -10.77
C ARG A 56 -0.82 0.44 -9.77
N TRP A 57 -1.29 0.46 -8.52
CA TRP A 57 -0.86 -0.49 -7.50
C TRP A 57 -1.33 -1.91 -7.82
N GLU A 58 -2.59 -2.05 -8.24
CA GLU A 58 -3.14 -3.34 -8.67
C GLU A 58 -2.44 -3.87 -9.92
N GLU A 59 -2.12 -3.01 -10.89
CA GLU A 59 -1.30 -3.38 -12.07
C GLU A 59 0.11 -3.85 -11.68
N THR A 60 0.73 -3.21 -10.68
CA THR A 60 2.13 -3.48 -10.30
C THR A 60 2.25 -4.72 -9.40
N PHE A 61 1.35 -4.89 -8.43
CA PHE A 61 1.45 -5.90 -7.38
C PHE A 61 0.32 -6.93 -7.38
N GLY A 62 -0.68 -6.79 -8.26
CA GLY A 62 -1.81 -7.73 -8.41
C GLY A 62 -2.79 -7.73 -7.24
N LYS A 63 -2.80 -6.67 -6.43
CA LYS A 63 -3.60 -6.58 -5.20
C LYS A 63 -4.23 -5.19 -5.11
N PRO A 64 -5.52 -5.06 -4.76
CA PRO A 64 -6.13 -3.75 -4.55
C PRO A 64 -5.71 -3.12 -3.22
N ILE A 65 -5.84 -1.80 -3.12
CA ILE A 65 -5.75 -1.03 -1.88
C ILE A 65 -7.17 -0.77 -1.38
N TYR A 66 -7.44 -1.12 -0.12
CA TYR A 66 -8.70 -0.87 0.55
C TYR A 66 -8.63 0.46 1.30
N GLN A 67 -9.57 1.36 1.01
CA GLN A 67 -9.73 2.61 1.76
C GLN A 67 -10.37 2.30 3.11
N CYS A 68 -9.72 2.75 4.17
CA CYS A 68 -10.25 2.75 5.51
C CYS A 68 -10.63 4.16 5.91
N TYR A 69 -11.67 4.27 6.74
CA TYR A 69 -12.01 5.50 7.43
C TYR A 69 -11.61 5.40 8.89
N GLY A 70 -10.96 6.45 9.39
CA GLY A 70 -10.65 6.55 10.80
C GLY A 70 -10.35 7.98 11.18
N ALA A 71 -10.68 8.31 12.42
CA ALA A 71 -10.28 9.56 13.06
C ALA A 71 -9.90 9.26 14.51
N THR A 72 -9.11 10.15 15.12
CA THR A 72 -8.62 9.95 16.49
C THR A 72 -9.76 9.76 17.49
N GLU A 73 -10.91 10.39 17.25
CA GLU A 73 -12.10 10.37 18.10
C GLU A 73 -12.95 9.10 17.97
N VAL A 74 -12.89 8.40 16.83
CA VAL A 74 -13.79 7.28 16.50
C VAL A 74 -13.05 5.97 16.20
N GLY A 75 -11.73 5.97 16.24
CA GLY A 75 -10.91 4.80 15.93
C GLY A 75 -10.88 4.50 14.44
N PHE A 76 -10.96 3.23 14.08
CA PHE A 76 -10.70 2.73 12.73
C PHE A 76 -11.80 1.76 12.26
N THR A 77 -12.31 1.95 11.04
CA THR A 77 -13.19 1.01 10.34
C THR A 77 -12.80 0.89 8.87
N THR A 78 -12.99 -0.31 8.31
CA THR A 78 -12.79 -0.66 6.89
C THR A 78 -14.10 -0.70 6.14
#